data_AF-A0A256IED0-F1
#
_entry.id   AF-A0A256IED0-F1
#
_cell.length_a   1.000
_cell.length_b   1.000
_cell.length_c   1.000
_cell.angle_alpha   90.00
_cell.angle_beta   90.00
_cell.angle_gamma   90.00
#
_symmetry.space_group_name_H-M   'P 1'
#
loop_
_entity.id
_entity.type
_entity.pdbx_description
1 polymer ?
#
loop_
_entity_poly.entity_id
_entity_poly.type
_entity_poly.pdbx_seq_one_letter_code
_entity_poly.pdbx_strand_id
1 'polypeptide(L)'
;MELDVTIRTYDESDRDVLLSDVADAFLPYEYDASVFHDDTTEWEIGDPSPRSNPVVEPDWYEGGLTIRFRYVSRVEQDASALTSTEYTVDGSGV
;
A
#
# COMPACT_ATOMS: atom_id res chain seq x y z
N MET A 1 5.26 -1.34 0.42
CA MET A 1 4.40 -1.75 -0.72
C MET A 1 3.54 -0.54 -1.03
N GLU A 2 3.25 -0.28 -2.30
CA GLU A 2 2.47 0.87 -2.74
C GLU A 2 1.14 0.35 -3.30
N LEU A 3 0.03 1.00 -2.94
CA LEU A 3 -1.30 0.64 -3.44
C LEU A 3 -1.81 1.77 -4.34
N ASP A 4 -2.06 1.45 -5.60
CA ASP A 4 -2.73 2.34 -6.54
C ASP A 4 -4.22 1.95 -6.60
N VAL A 5 -5.09 2.92 -6.33
CA VAL A 5 -6.54 2.77 -6.48
C VAL A 5 -6.95 3.45 -7.78
N THR A 6 -7.32 2.65 -8.78
CA THR A 6 -7.85 3.13 -10.06
C THR A 6 -9.37 2.92 -10.09
N ILE A 7 -10.12 4.00 -10.33
CA ILE A 7 -11.58 3.98 -10.43
C ILE A 7 -11.99 4.27 -11.87
N ARG A 8 -12.94 3.47 -12.39
CA ARG A 8 -13.50 3.59 -13.74
C ARG A 8 -15.00 3.71 -13.66
N THR A 9 -15.55 4.74 -14.29
CA THR A 9 -17.00 4.97 -14.37
C THR A 9 -17.34 5.67 -15.67
N TYR A 10 -18.62 5.67 -16.04
CA TYR A 10 -19.12 6.37 -17.21
C TYR A 10 -19.38 7.86 -16.96
N ASP A 11 -19.43 8.28 -15.70
CA ASP A 11 -19.71 9.67 -15.31
C ASP A 11 -18.55 10.27 -14.51
N GLU A 12 -18.11 11.46 -14.89
CA GLU A 12 -17.01 12.16 -14.23
C GLU A 12 -17.32 12.51 -12.78
N SER A 13 -18.58 12.89 -12.50
CA SER A 13 -19.00 13.26 -11.15
C SER A 13 -18.99 12.03 -10.24
N ASP A 14 -19.45 10.88 -10.73
CA ASP A 14 -19.37 9.61 -10.00
C ASP A 14 -17.91 9.22 -9.70
N ARG A 15 -16.99 9.48 -10.64
CA ARG A 15 -15.55 9.21 -10.45
C ARG A 15 -15.02 10.03 -9.28
N ASP A 16 -15.32 11.33 -9.30
CA ASP A 16 -14.80 12.28 -8.33
C ASP A 16 -15.41 12.04 -6.95
N VAL A 17 -16.70 11.68 -6.87
CA VAL A 17 -17.33 11.24 -5.63
C VAL A 17 -16.64 9.99 -5.08
N LEU A 18 -16.41 8.97 -5.90
CA LEU A 18 -15.76 7.74 -5.45
C LEU A 18 -14.30 7.97 -5.02
N LEU A 19 -13.55 8.83 -5.72
CA LEU A 19 -12.20 9.22 -5.33
C LEU A 19 -12.21 10.01 -4.01
N SER A 20 -13.19 10.89 -3.82
CA SER A 20 -13.39 11.61 -2.56
C SER A 20 -13.74 10.66 -1.43
N ASP A 21 -14.63 9.69 -1.64
CA ASP A 21 -15.01 8.69 -0.64
C ASP A 21 -13.81 7.85 -0.20
N VAL A 22 -12.95 7.47 -1.16
CA VAL A 22 -11.68 6.78 -0.85
C VAL A 22 -10.78 7.70 -0.03
N ALA A 23 -10.60 8.96 -0.45
CA ALA A 23 -9.79 9.92 0.31
C ALA A 23 -10.33 10.08 1.74
N ASP A 24 -11.61 10.36 1.93
CA ASP A 24 -12.27 10.49 3.24
C ASP A 24 -12.15 9.23 4.11
N ALA A 25 -12.21 8.03 3.50
CA ALA A 25 -12.05 6.78 4.23
C ALA A 25 -10.64 6.60 4.81
N PHE A 26 -9.60 7.10 4.11
CA PHE A 26 -8.22 6.88 4.51
C PHE A 26 -7.54 8.09 5.17
N LEU A 27 -8.00 9.32 4.91
CA LEU A 27 -7.45 10.58 5.44
C LEU A 27 -7.28 10.59 6.96
N PRO A 28 -8.22 10.04 7.75
CA PRO A 28 -8.07 9.98 9.20
C PRO A 28 -6.81 9.22 9.67
N TYR A 29 -6.28 8.31 8.86
CA TYR A 29 -5.11 7.49 9.18
C TYR A 29 -3.77 8.13 8.77
N GLU A 30 -3.78 9.24 8.04
CA GLU A 30 -2.56 9.97 7.67
C GLU A 30 -1.88 10.58 8.91
N TYR A 31 -2.67 11.04 9.89
CA TYR A 31 -2.15 11.58 11.14
C TYR A 31 -1.64 10.49 12.10
N ASP A 32 -2.33 9.35 12.15
CA ASP A 32 -1.93 8.21 12.97
C ASP A 32 -2.19 6.88 12.24
N ALA A 33 -1.12 6.40 11.62
CA ALA A 33 -1.05 5.14 10.88
C ALA A 33 -1.45 3.90 11.68
N SER A 34 -1.21 3.94 13.00
CA SER A 34 -1.46 2.80 13.88
C SER A 34 -2.96 2.52 14.07
N VAL A 35 -3.80 3.53 13.82
CA VAL A 35 -5.27 3.42 13.91
C VAL A 35 -5.83 2.55 12.77
N PHE A 36 -5.13 2.45 11.64
CA PHE A 36 -5.50 1.52 10.57
C PHE A 36 -5.01 0.10 10.86
N HIS A 37 -3.75 -0.05 11.26
CA HIS A 37 -3.14 -1.33 11.63
C HIS A 37 -1.91 -1.12 12.53
N ASP A 38 -1.72 -1.96 13.55
CA ASP A 38 -0.63 -1.79 14.54
C ASP A 38 0.79 -1.84 13.94
N ASP A 39 0.97 -2.58 12.85
CA ASP A 39 2.26 -2.70 12.13
C ASP A 39 2.52 -1.61 11.09
N THR A 40 1.56 -0.70 10.85
CA THR A 40 1.79 0.45 9.96
C THR A 40 2.31 1.62 10.76
N THR A 41 3.37 2.26 10.24
CA THR A 41 3.99 3.42 10.90
C THR A 41 3.76 4.75 10.17
N GLU A 42 3.40 4.73 8.89
CA GLU A 42 3.22 5.94 8.09
C GLU A 42 2.23 5.65 6.96
N TRP A 43 1.31 6.59 6.74
CA TRP A 43 0.40 6.67 5.59
C TRP A 43 0.56 8.02 4.92
N GLU A 44 0.47 8.03 3.60
CA GLU A 44 0.41 9.24 2.78
C GLU A 44 -0.64 9.01 1.70
N ILE A 45 -1.58 9.96 1.58
CA ILE A 45 -2.62 9.93 0.56
C ILE A 45 -2.26 10.97 -0.49
N GLY A 46 -2.04 10.50 -1.71
CA GLY A 46 -1.80 11.37 -2.86
C GLY A 46 -3.08 12.03 -3.34
N ASP A 47 -2.92 13.14 -4.07
CA ASP A 47 -4.06 13.83 -4.66
C ASP A 47 -4.74 13.00 -5.77
N PRO A 48 -6.07 13.02 -5.83
CA PRO A 48 -6.81 12.37 -6.91
C PRO A 48 -6.42 13.02 -8.25
N SER A 49 -6.01 12.18 -9.20
CA SER A 49 -5.52 12.62 -10.50
C SER A 49 -6.38 12.01 -11.62
N PRO A 50 -6.87 12.82 -12.57
CA PRO A 50 -7.58 12.30 -13.73
C PRO A 50 -6.61 11.57 -14.65
N ARG A 51 -6.99 10.37 -15.12
CA ARG A 51 -6.30 9.64 -16.18
C ARG A 51 -7.23 9.55 -17.37
N SER A 52 -7.12 10.48 -18.32
CA SER A 52 -7.85 10.37 -19.58
C SER A 52 -7.17 9.35 -20.49
N ASN A 53 -7.90 8.34 -20.97
CA ASN A 53 -7.43 7.45 -22.03
C ASN A 53 -7.96 7.91 -23.39
N PRO A 54 -7.16 8.59 -24.23
CA PRO A 54 -7.63 9.22 -25.46
C PRO A 54 -7.86 8.24 -26.63
N VAL A 55 -7.63 6.93 -26.46
CA VAL A 55 -7.55 5.98 -27.59
C VAL A 55 -8.88 5.28 -27.91
N VAL A 56 -9.91 5.33 -27.06
CA VAL A 56 -11.18 4.61 -27.31
C VAL A 56 -12.38 5.42 -26.79
N GLU A 57 -13.28 5.86 -27.67
CA GLU A 57 -14.62 6.35 -27.30
C GLU A 57 -15.64 5.18 -27.28
N PRO A 58 -16.67 5.17 -26.40
CA PRO A 58 -17.29 6.34 -25.76
C PRO A 58 -17.43 6.25 -24.22
N ASP A 59 -17.30 7.42 -23.58
CA ASP A 59 -17.78 7.77 -22.23
C ASP A 59 -17.32 6.91 -21.04
N TRP A 60 -16.02 6.69 -20.83
CA TRP A 60 -15.55 6.23 -19.52
C TRP A 60 -14.44 7.13 -18.98
N TYR A 61 -14.68 7.69 -17.79
CA TYR A 61 -13.76 8.49 -17.03
C TYR A 61 -12.95 7.58 -16.10
N GLU A 62 -11.62 7.71 -16.16
CA GLU A 62 -10.70 7.03 -15.25
C GLU A 62 -9.99 8.05 -14.36
N GLY A 63 -9.84 7.70 -13.10
CA GLY A 63 -9.09 8.48 -12.13
C GLY A 63 -8.30 7.58 -11.21
N GLY A 64 -7.22 8.14 -10.67
CA GLY A 64 -6.32 7.43 -9.78
C GLY A 64 -6.11 8.19 -8.48
N LEU A 65 -5.94 7.44 -7.40
CA LEU A 65 -5.45 7.94 -6.13
C LEU A 65 -4.40 6.97 -5.61
N THR A 66 -3.25 7.50 -5.23
CA THR A 66 -2.13 6.71 -4.72
C THR A 66 -2.17 6.71 -3.20
N ILE A 67 -2.09 5.52 -2.60
CA ILE A 67 -1.98 5.37 -1.16
C ILE A 67 -0.66 4.69 -0.84
N ARG A 68 0.18 5.41 -0.10
CA ARG A 68 1.49 4.94 0.28
C ARG A 68 1.49 4.56 1.76
N PHE A 69 1.99 3.35 2.05
CA PHE A 69 2.15 2.89 3.41
C PHE A 69 3.56 2.36 3.66
N ARG A 70 4.07 2.63 4.86
CA ARG A 70 5.30 2.04 5.37
C ARG A 70 4.96 0.99 6.42
N TYR A 71 5.24 -0.26 6.09
CA TYR A 71 5.12 -1.38 7.00
C TYR A 71 6.38 -1.51 7.85
N VAL A 72 6.24 -1.68 9.16
CA VAL A 72 7.32 -2.12 10.02
C VAL A 72 7.20 -3.63 10.15
N SER A 73 8.09 -4.37 9.49
CA SER A 73 8.30 -5.76 9.87
C SER A 73 8.97 -5.76 11.23
N ARG A 74 8.19 -5.88 12.30
CA ARG A 74 8.72 -6.30 13.58
C ARG A 74 9.08 -7.78 13.43
N VAL A 75 10.34 -8.05 13.13
CA VAL A 75 10.89 -9.39 13.33
C VAL A 75 10.92 -9.59 14.85
N GLU A 76 9.83 -10.10 15.40
CA GLU A 76 9.82 -10.72 16.73
C GLU A 76 10.54 -12.08 16.65
N GLN A 77 11.79 -12.08 16.20
CA GLN A 77 12.72 -13.13 16.57
C GLN A 77 13.65 -12.53 17.60
N ASP A 78 13.30 -12.78 18.85
CA ASP A 78 14.22 -12.76 19.96
C ASP A 78 15.51 -13.46 19.51
N ALA A 79 16.63 -12.73 19.51
CA ALA A 79 17.93 -13.31 19.17
C ALA A 79 18.31 -14.48 20.10
N SER A 80 17.56 -14.69 21.18
CA SER A 80 17.65 -15.86 22.08
C SER A 80 17.07 -17.15 21.48
N ALA A 81 16.36 -17.11 20.34
CA ALA A 81 15.87 -18.30 19.65
C ALA A 81 16.93 -18.94 18.72
N LEU A 82 18.12 -18.35 18.58
CA LEU A 82 19.28 -19.01 17.97
C LEU A 82 19.94 -19.95 19.01
N THR A 83 19.20 -20.97 19.43
CA THR A 83 19.77 -22.09 20.19
C THR A 83 20.46 -23.03 19.19
N SER A 84 21.79 -22.91 19.15
CA SER A 84 22.75 -23.76 18.44
C SER A 84 23.01 -23.45 16.97
N THR A 85 24.20 -22.90 16.73
CA THR A 85 24.96 -23.15 15.51
C THR A 85 25.44 -24.60 15.56
N GLU A 86 24.80 -25.51 14.83
CA GLU A 86 25.38 -26.84 14.58
C GLU A 86 26.63 -26.65 13.73
N TYR A 87 27.78 -26.56 14.40
CA TYR A 87 29.08 -26.64 13.75
C TYR A 87 29.32 -28.10 13.34
N THR A 88 28.86 -28.48 12.14
CA THR A 88 29.28 -29.75 11.54
C THR A 88 30.68 -29.56 10.96
N VAL A 89 31.68 -30.03 11.69
CA VAL A 89 33.00 -30.33 11.15
C VAL A 89 32.95 -31.74 10.61
N ASP A 90 32.77 -31.87 9.29
CA ASP A 90 33.07 -33.09 8.54
C ASP A 90 33.19 -32.66 7.07
N GLY A 91 34.27 -32.88 6.33
CA GLY A 91 35.49 -33.61 6.58
C GLY A 91 36.38 -33.46 5.35
N SER A 92 37.67 -33.73 5.56
CA SER A 92 38.68 -34.11 4.56
C SER A 92 38.21 -34.34 3.12
N GLY A 93 38.77 -33.56 2.20
CA GLY A 93 38.82 -33.88 0.78
C GLY A 93 40.28 -33.88 0.32
N VAL A 94 40.77 -35.07 0.03
CA VAL A 94 42.10 -35.45 -0.49
C VAL A 94 42.57 -34.60 -1.66
#